data_AF-A0A9D2D6C8-F1
#
_entry.id   AF-A0A9D2D6C8-F1
#
_cell.length_a   1.000
_cell.length_b   1.000
_cell.length_c   1.000
_cell.angle_alpha   90.00
_cell.angle_beta   90.00
_cell.angle_gamma   90.00
#
_symmetry.space_group_name_H-M   'P 1'
#
loop_
_entity.id
_entity.type
_entity.pdbx_description
1 polymer ?
#
loop_
_entity_poly.entity_id
_entity_poly.type
_entity_poly.pdbx_seq_one_letter_code
_entity_poly.pdbx_strand_id
1 'polypeptide(L)' 'MATMIPYTAGENTTSGAERKLFNLIKDDDRTRDWVVFHSLHLEHHVSQLEGEADFVILAPNLGCFVIEVKGG' A
#
# COMPACT_ATOMS: atom_id res chain seq x y z
N MET A 1 8.49 -11.94 -2.59
CA MET A 1 7.21 -11.63 -1.94
C MET A 1 7.41 -10.62 -0.82
N ALA A 2 6.75 -9.46 -0.87
CA ALA A 2 6.83 -8.41 0.15
C ALA A 2 6.16 -8.80 1.47
N THR A 3 6.60 -8.16 2.56
CA THR A 3 5.87 -8.20 3.84
C THR A 3 4.73 -7.18 3.78
N MET A 4 3.51 -7.67 3.58
CA MET A 4 2.29 -6.85 3.53
C MET A 4 1.71 -6.66 4.94
N ILE A 5 1.35 -5.43 5.28
CA ILE A 5 0.71 -5.03 6.52
C ILE A 5 -0.55 -4.23 6.16
N PRO A 6 -1.76 -4.79 6.30
CA PRO A 6 -2.06 -6.18 6.66
C PRO A 6 -1.65 -7.19 5.57
N TYR A 7 -1.56 -8.48 5.93
CA TYR A 7 -1.14 -9.56 5.00
C TYR A 7 -2.11 -9.79 3.82
N THR A 8 -3.36 -9.35 3.99
CA THR A 8 -4.44 -9.46 3.00
C THR A 8 -5.05 -8.09 2.79
N ALA A 9 -5.34 -7.72 1.54
CA ALA A 9 -6.18 -6.57 1.26
C ALA A 9 -7.52 -6.74 2.00
N GLY A 10 -7.90 -5.74 2.82
CA GLY A 10 -9.11 -5.80 3.63
C GLY A 10 -10.37 -5.97 2.77
N GLU A 11 -11.45 -6.49 3.36
CA GLU A 11 -12.73 -6.68 2.65
C GLU A 11 -13.27 -5.37 2.05
N ASN A 12 -12.98 -4.24 2.70
CA ASN A 12 -13.38 -2.90 2.28
C ASN A 12 -12.64 -2.38 1.03
N THR A 13 -11.59 -3.08 0.57
CA THR A 13 -10.82 -2.72 -0.64
C THR A 13 -11.65 -3.04 -1.87
N THR A 14 -12.57 -2.17 -2.30
CA THR A 14 -13.47 -2.49 -3.44
C THR A 14 -12.82 -2.23 -4.80
N SER A 15 -11.77 -1.40 -4.84
CA SER A 15 -11.06 -1.05 -6.08
C SER A 15 -10.36 -2.26 -6.69
N GLY A 16 -10.75 -2.59 -7.93
CA GLY A 16 -10.12 -3.67 -8.68
C GLY A 16 -8.64 -3.40 -9.03
N ALA A 17 -8.29 -2.13 -9.31
CA ALA A 17 -6.91 -1.75 -9.58
C ALA A 17 -6.03 -1.86 -8.33
N GLU A 18 -6.57 -1.46 -7.19
CA GLU A 18 -5.87 -1.53 -5.91
C GLU A 18 -5.62 -2.99 -5.50
N ARG A 19 -6.62 -3.86 -5.62
CA ARG A 19 -6.46 -5.31 -5.42
C ARG A 19 -5.41 -5.92 -6.35
N LYS A 20 -5.40 -5.50 -7.62
CA LYS A 20 -4.41 -5.96 -8.59
C LYS A 20 -3.01 -5.53 -8.18
N LEU A 21 -2.82 -4.28 -7.80
CA LEU A 21 -1.53 -3.77 -7.35
C LEU A 21 -1.05 -4.45 -6.07
N PHE A 22 -1.95 -4.67 -5.10
CA PHE A 22 -1.66 -5.40 -3.87
C PHE A 22 -1.05 -6.78 -4.17
N ASN A 23 -1.70 -7.56 -5.04
CA ASN A 23 -1.23 -8.91 -5.39
C ASN A 23 0.10 -8.86 -6.17
N LEU A 24 0.26 -7.90 -7.09
CA LEU A 24 1.52 -7.73 -7.81
C LEU A 24 2.69 -7.44 -6.84
N ILE A 25 2.51 -6.53 -5.89
CA ILE A 25 3.56 -6.20 -4.92
C ILE A 25 3.82 -7.38 -3.98
N LYS A 26 2.77 -8.06 -3.52
CA LYS A 26 2.85 -9.20 -2.62
C LYS A 26 3.59 -10.38 -3.24
N ASP A 27 3.31 -10.70 -4.50
CA ASP A 27 3.76 -11.96 -5.12
C ASP A 27 5.07 -11.83 -5.93
N ASP A 28 5.57 -10.62 -6.17
CA ASP A 28 6.82 -10.41 -6.92
C ASP A 28 8.06 -10.75 -6.08
N ASP A 29 9.02 -11.46 -6.67
CA ASP A 29 10.28 -11.81 -6.01
C ASP A 29 11.21 -10.61 -5.80
N ARG A 30 11.05 -9.56 -6.62
CA ARG A 30 11.85 -8.32 -6.52
C ARG A 30 11.51 -7.51 -5.27
N THR A 31 10.36 -7.77 -4.65
CA THR A 31 9.88 -7.05 -3.46
C THR A 31 10.15 -7.80 -2.16
N ARG A 32 10.97 -8.86 -2.16
CA ARG A 32 11.14 -9.76 -1.00
C ARG A 32 11.44 -9.05 0.33
N ASP A 33 12.25 -8.00 0.27
CA ASP A 33 12.72 -7.27 1.46
C ASP A 33 11.91 -5.99 1.70
N TRP A 34 10.81 -5.80 0.98
CA TRP A 34 9.97 -4.62 1.11
C TRP A 34 8.97 -4.82 2.24
N VAL A 35 8.71 -3.74 2.99
CA VAL A 35 7.60 -3.64 3.93
C VAL A 35 6.56 -2.71 3.34
N VAL A 36 5.32 -3.17 3.27
CA VAL A 36 4.24 -2.46 2.58
C VAL A 36 3.07 -2.31 3.52
N PHE A 37 2.76 -1.08 3.92
CA PHE A 37 1.52 -0.75 4.58
C PHE A 37 0.45 -0.52 3.52
N HIS A 38 -0.68 -1.20 3.64
CA HIS A 38 -1.85 -1.05 2.77
C HIS A 38 -2.98 -0.42 3.57
N SER A 39 -3.70 0.55 2.97
CA SER A 39 -4.80 1.28 3.61
C SER A 39 -4.38 1.94 4.93
N LEU A 40 -3.29 2.72 4.88
CA LEU A 40 -2.69 3.33 6.08
C LEU A 40 -3.42 4.64 6.44
N HIS A 41 -4.12 4.64 7.57
CA HIS A 41 -4.72 5.84 8.12
C HIS A 41 -3.65 6.84 8.61
N LEU A 42 -3.81 8.11 8.24
CA LEU A 42 -2.95 9.22 8.60
C LEU A 42 -3.71 10.17 9.54
N GLU A 43 -3.42 10.07 10.84
CA GLU A 43 -4.14 10.76 11.93
C GLU A 43 -4.08 12.30 11.87
N HIS A 44 -3.04 12.88 11.25
CA HIS A 44 -2.84 14.32 11.18
C HIS A 44 -2.57 14.78 9.73
N HIS A 45 -3.62 15.16 9.01
CA HIS A 45 -3.49 15.77 7.69
C HIS A 45 -3.53 17.31 7.79
N VAL A 46 -2.60 17.99 7.12
CA VAL A 46 -2.36 19.45 7.27
C VAL A 46 -3.57 20.31 6.85
N SER A 47 -4.52 19.75 6.10
CA SER A 47 -5.68 20.47 5.55
C SER A 47 -7.02 19.72 5.54
N GLN A 48 -7.07 18.46 5.99
CA GLN A 48 -8.32 17.66 6.03
C GLN A 48 -8.46 16.90 7.36
N LEU A 49 -9.70 16.56 7.73
CA LEU A 49 -10.04 15.93 9.02
C LEU A 49 -9.32 14.59 9.23
N GLU A 50 -9.15 13.81 8.15
CA GLU A 50 -8.56 12.48 8.10
C GLU A 50 -8.03 12.24 6.67
N GLY A 51 -6.95 11.47 6.51
CA GLY A 51 -6.42 11.04 5.21
C GLY A 51 -5.97 9.59 5.24
N GLU A 52 -6.06 8.88 4.12
CA GLU A 52 -5.57 7.51 3.97
C GLU A 52 -4.60 7.47 2.80
N ALA A 53 -3.52 6.70 2.94
CA ALA A 53 -2.67 6.34 1.81
C ALA A 53 -2.94 4.88 1.42
N ASP A 54 -3.27 4.63 0.15
CA ASP A 54 -3.52 3.26 -0.33
C ASP A 54 -2.31 2.37 -0.07
N PHE A 55 -1.09 2.85 -0.37
CA PHE A 55 0.15 2.13 -0.06
C PHE A 55 1.25 3.05 0.47
N VAL A 56 1.92 2.62 1.54
CA VAL A 56 3.21 3.14 1.99
C VAL A 56 4.25 2.02 1.94
N ILE A 57 5.29 2.20 1.13
CA ILE A 57 6.28 1.17 0.82
C ILE A 57 7.65 1.59 1.35
N LEU A 58 8.24 0.75 2.19
CA LEU A 58 9.63 0.82 2.60
C LEU A 58 10.43 -0.18 1.77
N ALA A 59 11.18 0.32 0.79
CA ALA A 59 11.98 -0.47 -0.13
C ALA A 59 13.48 -0.26 0.16
N PRO A 60 14.18 -1.26 0.73
CA PRO A 60 15.61 -1.15 1.04
C PRO A 60 16.43 -0.70 -0.16
N ASN A 61 17.35 0.25 0.05
CA ASN A 61 18.22 0.86 -0.97
C ASN A 61 17.51 1.66 -2.08
N LEU A 62 16.17 1.76 -2.07
CA LEU A 62 15.39 2.51 -3.05
C LEU A 62 14.66 3.71 -2.42
N GLY A 63 14.23 3.58 -1.16
CA GLY A 63 13.62 4.66 -0.39
C GLY A 63 12.22 4.33 0.13
N CYS A 64 11.48 5.39 0.47
CA CYS A 64 10.09 5.33 0.92
C CYS A 64 9.18 5.88 -0.18
N PHE A 65 8.12 5.15 -0.52
CA PHE A 65 7.16 5.53 -1.55
C PHE A 65 5.75 5.57 -0.97
N VAL A 66 4.97 6.57 -1.38
CA VAL A 66 3.53 6.63 -1.15
C VAL A 66 2.86 6.50 -2.51
N ILE A 67 1.99 5.50 -2.68
CA ILE A 67 1.27 5.26 -3.92
C ILE A 67 -0.21 5.44 -3.66
N GLU A 68 -0.82 6.33 -4.43
CA GLU A 68 -2.26 6.52 -4.52
C GLU A 68 -2.74 5.90 -5.84
N VAL A 69 -3.66 4.95 -5.77
CA VAL A 69 -4.21 4.23 -6.91
C VAL A 69 -5.47 4.95 -7.41
N LYS A 70 -5.54 5.17 -8.72
CA LYS A 70 -6.73 5.73 -9.38
C LYS A 70 -7.22 4.78 -10.47
N GLY A 71 -8.55 4.72 -10.63
CA GLY A 71 -9.21 3.89 -11.63
C GLY A 71 -9.47 2.46 -11.14
N GLY A 72 -10.49 1.82 -11.72
CA GLY A 72 -11.13 0.62 -11.19
C GLY A 72 -12.63 0.75 -11.33
#